data_AF-A0AAW8L8F2-F1
#
_entry.id   AF-A0AAW8L8F2-F1
#
_cell.length_a   1.000
_cell.length_b   1.000
_cell.length_c   1.000
_cell.angle_alpha   90.00
_cell.angle_beta   90.00
_cell.angle_gamma   90.00
#
_symmetry.space_group_name_H-M   'P 1'
#
loop_
_entity.id
_entity.type
_entity.pdbx_description
1 polymer ?
#
loop_
_entity_poly.entity_id
_entity_poly.type
_entity_poly.pdbx_seq_one_letter_code
_entity_poly.pdbx_strand_id
1 'polypeptide(L)' 'MKTTEEMLDEIENANNGDGPDPVATVDDPALAKIAVAQIRLRVAERALDEAVMDARDACRS' A
#
# COMPACT_ATOMS: atom_id res chain seq x y z
N MET A 1 6.67 10.33 28.98
CA MET A 1 7.45 9.66 27.93
C MET A 1 6.59 8.52 27.45
N LYS A 2 6.38 8.38 26.13
CA LYS A 2 5.59 7.25 25.61
C LYS A 2 6.35 5.94 25.84
N THR A 3 5.62 4.87 26.09
CA THR A 3 6.20 3.52 26.16
C THR A 3 6.47 2.97 24.76
N THR A 4 7.26 1.90 24.67
CA THR A 4 7.52 1.22 23.39
C THR A 4 6.24 0.68 22.76
N GLU A 5 5.34 0.07 23.55
CA GLU A 5 4.03 -0.36 23.05
C GLU A 5 3.21 0.80 22.48
N GLU A 6 3.16 1.94 23.16
CA GLU A 6 2.41 3.12 22.67
C GLU A 6 2.99 3.67 21.36
N MET A 7 4.30 3.58 21.15
CA MET A 7 4.94 3.98 19.90
C MET A 7 4.66 3.00 18.75
N LEU A 8 4.60 1.70 19.04
CA LEU A 8 4.29 0.67 18.05
C LEU A 8 2.82 0.72 17.63
N ASP A 9 1.92 0.87 18.59
CA ASP A 9 0.47 0.98 18.35
C ASP A 9 0.13 2.19 17.47
N GLU A 10 0.80 3.32 17.69
CA GLU A 10 0.65 4.53 16.85
C GLU A 10 1.12 4.32 15.41
N ILE A 11 2.18 3.54 15.18
CA ILE A 11 2.69 3.23 13.83
C ILE A 11 1.76 2.24 13.12
N GLU A 12 1.30 1.22 13.82
CA GLU A 12 0.47 0.14 13.27
C GLU A 12 -0.95 0.61 12.96
N ASN A 13 -1.52 1.49 13.78
CA ASN A 13 -2.87 2.02 13.60
C ASN A 13 -2.93 3.39 12.93
N ALA A 14 -1.79 3.93 12.48
CA ALA A 14 -1.78 5.13 11.65
C ALA A 14 -2.70 4.94 10.43
N ASN A 15 -3.58 5.91 10.18
CA ASN A 15 -4.50 5.90 9.04
C ASN A 15 -5.38 4.65 8.95
N ASN A 16 -5.98 4.20 10.07
CA ASN A 16 -6.81 2.99 10.14
C ASN A 16 -6.11 1.70 9.67
N GLY A 17 -4.78 1.61 9.82
CA GLY A 17 -3.99 0.48 9.36
C GLY A 17 -3.50 0.59 7.91
N ASP A 18 -3.83 1.68 7.20
CA ASP A 18 -3.20 2.01 5.91
C ASP A 18 -1.73 2.48 6.09
N GLY A 19 -1.31 2.71 7.34
CA GLY A 19 -0.01 3.27 7.67
C GLY A 19 0.05 4.77 7.40
N PRO A 20 1.17 5.44 7.76
CA PRO A 20 1.34 6.84 7.44
C PRO A 20 1.12 7.07 5.94
N ASP A 21 0.32 8.08 5.60
CA ASP A 21 0.06 8.47 4.23
C ASP A 21 1.43 8.63 3.52
N PRO A 22 1.75 7.89 2.44
CA PRO A 22 3.04 8.00 1.75
C PRO A 22 3.28 9.40 1.17
N VAL A 23 2.33 10.31 1.35
CA VAL A 23 2.38 11.74 1.02
C VAL A 23 3.10 12.55 2.11
N ALA A 24 4.03 11.96 2.87
CA ALA A 24 5.24 12.73 3.16
C ALA A 24 5.82 13.05 1.78
N THR A 25 5.75 14.32 1.35
CA THR A 25 6.29 14.71 0.04
C THR A 25 7.68 14.14 -0.06
N VAL A 26 7.87 13.25 -1.04
CA VAL A 26 9.16 12.64 -1.28
C VAL A 26 9.93 13.67 -2.10
N ASP A 27 10.60 14.58 -1.40
CA ASP A 27 11.28 15.73 -1.98
C ASP A 27 12.49 15.31 -2.82
N ASP A 28 13.07 14.16 -2.48
CA ASP A 28 14.21 13.60 -3.20
C ASP A 28 13.77 13.03 -4.56
N PRO A 29 14.34 13.49 -5.69
CA PRO A 29 13.92 13.05 -7.02
C PRO A 29 14.15 11.56 -7.31
N ALA A 30 15.10 10.90 -6.64
CA ALA A 30 15.34 9.47 -6.81
C ALA A 30 14.31 8.66 -6.02
N LEU A 31 14.03 9.06 -4.78
CA LEU A 31 12.99 8.45 -3.96
C LEU A 31 11.58 8.68 -4.56
N ALA A 32 11.31 9.83 -5.19
CA ALA A 32 10.04 10.10 -5.86
C ALA A 32 9.77 9.10 -7.01
N LYS A 33 10.82 8.73 -7.76
CA LYS A 33 10.72 7.71 -8.81
C LYS A 33 10.40 6.33 -8.23
N ILE A 34 10.96 6.00 -7.07
CA ILE A 34 10.66 4.75 -6.36
C ILE A 34 9.20 4.75 -5.89
N ALA A 35 8.72 5.83 -5.28
CA ALA A 35 7.33 5.96 -4.84
C ALA A 35 6.34 5.79 -6.01
N VAL A 36 6.61 6.43 -7.16
CA VAL A 36 5.80 6.25 -8.38
C VAL A 36 5.83 4.80 -8.87
N ALA A 37 6.98 4.14 -8.85
CA ALA A 37 7.08 2.73 -9.23
C ALA A 37 6.26 1.82 -8.29
N GLN A 38 6.28 2.08 -6.99
CA GLN A 38 5.47 1.36 -6.00
C GLN A 38 3.96 1.57 -6.19
N ILE A 39 3.53 2.79 -6.54
CA ILE A 39 2.11 3.06 -6.87
C ILE A 39 1.69 2.25 -8.10
N ARG A 40 2.51 2.24 -9.15
CA ARG A 40 2.23 1.46 -10.37
C ARG A 40 2.18 -0.04 -10.10
N LEU A 41 3.07 -0.55 -9.24
CA LEU A 41 3.05 -1.95 -8.81
C LEU A 41 1.71 -2.30 -8.17
N ARG A 42 1.24 -1.49 -7.21
CA ARG A 42 -0.07 -1.72 -6.55
C ARG A 42 -1.24 -1.71 -7.53
N VAL A 43 -1.20 -0.84 -8.54
CA VAL A 43 -2.23 -0.83 -9.60
C VAL A 43 -2.20 -2.12 -10.43
N ALA A 44 -1.00 -2.59 -10.78
CA ALA A 44 -0.84 -3.84 -11.53
C ALA A 44 -1.26 -5.07 -10.72
N GLU A 45 -0.97 -5.10 -9.42
CA GLU A 45 -1.42 -6.15 -8.50
C GLU A 45 -2.95 -6.21 -8.44
N ARG A 46 -3.63 -5.06 -8.29
CA ARG A 46 -5.09 -4.99 -8.32
C ARG A 46 -5.68 -5.50 -9.64
N ALA A 47 -5.10 -5.11 -10.77
CA ALA A 47 -5.54 -5.58 -12.08
C ALA A 47 -5.35 -7.09 -12.25
N LEU A 48 -4.26 -7.64 -11.70
CA LEU A 48 -4.04 -9.09 -11.67
C LEU A 48 -5.10 -9.80 -10.81
N ASP A 49 -5.40 -9.28 -9.63
CA ASP A 49 -6.42 -9.85 -8.75
C ASP A 49 -7.80 -9.88 -9.42
N GLU A 50 -8.18 -8.79 -10.11
CA GLU A 50 -9.42 -8.73 -10.91
C GLU A 50 -9.43 -9.79 -12.01
N ALA A 51 -8.36 -9.90 -12.80
CA ALA A 51 -8.28 -10.91 -13.85
C ALA A 51 -8.36 -12.35 -13.31
N VAL A 52 -7.80 -12.59 -12.12
CA VAL A 52 -7.90 -13.89 -11.44
C VAL A 52 -9.34 -14.17 -10.98
N MET A 53 -10.06 -13.18 -10.49
CA MET A 53 -11.48 -13.33 -10.13
C MET A 53 -12.32 -13.65 -11.36
N ASP A 54 -12.15 -12.90 -12.45
CA ASP A 54 -12.88 -13.12 -13.72
C ASP A 54 -12.63 -14.55 -14.26
N ALA A 55 -11.38 -15.01 -14.24
CA ALA A 55 -11.04 -16.36 -14.69
C ALA A 55 -11.70 -17.44 -13.82
N ARG A 56 -11.78 -17.23 -12.50
CA ARG A 56 -12.45 -18.17 -11.58
C ARG A 56 -13.95 -18.21 -11.82
N ASP A 57 -14.58 -17.08 -12.10
CA ASP A 57 -16.02 -17.02 -12.40
C ASP A 57 -16.34 -17.70 -13.73
N ALA A 58 -15.52 -17.49 -14.76
CA ALA A 58 -15.65 -18.19 -16.04
C ALA A 58 -15.49 -19.72 -15.92
N CYS A 59 -14.67 -20.21 -14.98
CA CYS A 59 -14.54 -21.65 -14.71
C CYS A 59 -15.69 -22.25 -13.90
N ARG A 60 -16.58 -21.44 -13.32
CA ARG A 60 -17.71 -21.91 -12.50
C ARG A 60 -19.06 -21.89 -13.23
N SER A 61 -19.13 -21.30 -14.42
CA SER A 61 -20.29 -21.30 -15.33
C SER A 61 -20.29 -22.51 -16.25
#